data_AF-A0AA43F481-F1
#
_entry.id   AF-A0AA43F481-F1
#
_cell.length_a   1.000
_cell.length_b   1.000
_cell.length_c   1.000
_cell.angle_alpha   90.00
_cell.angle_beta   90.00
_cell.angle_gamma   90.00
#
_symmetry.space_group_name_H-M   'P 1'
#
loop_
_entity.id
_entity.type
_entity.pdbx_description
1 polymer ?
#
loop_
_entity_poly.entity_id
_entity_poly.type
_entity_poly.pdbx_seq_one_letter_code
_entity_poly.pdbx_strand_id
1 'polypeptide(L)'
;MAIFPEDRIAPPLPCEVAQVRVKDMRLVRPRQWGACWLALELWEHLDLDRFWAPRLMPSREGTRWLNVLKTLVVYRLIDPGSEWRLHRQWFDRSAMGDLLDEDVRIAQANTLYRCLDLLIEHKQALLGVSSFRRN
;
A
#
# COMPACT_ATOMS: atom_id res chain seq x y z
N MET A 1 -9.60 9.55 -25.33
CA MET A 1 -10.96 9.19 -24.91
C MET A 1 -11.36 10.10 -23.76
N ALA A 2 -12.54 10.71 -23.82
CA ALA A 2 -13.10 11.55 -22.76
C ALA A 2 -14.45 11.01 -22.31
N ILE A 3 -14.78 11.15 -21.02
CA ILE A 3 -16.01 10.61 -20.42
C ILE A 3 -16.93 11.77 -20.04
N PHE A 4 -18.17 11.73 -20.53
CA PHE A 4 -19.21 12.73 -20.22
C PHE A 4 -20.48 12.05 -19.72
N PRO A 5 -21.23 12.67 -18.79
CA PRO A 5 -22.54 12.18 -18.43
C PRO A 5 -23.52 12.22 -19.61
N GLU A 6 -24.42 11.23 -19.71
CA GLU A 6 -25.40 11.13 -20.80
C GLU A 6 -26.40 12.30 -20.85
N ASP A 7 -26.60 12.99 -19.73
CA ASP A 7 -27.59 14.05 -19.54
C ASP A 7 -27.15 15.41 -20.11
N ARG A 8 -25.95 15.46 -20.72
CA ARG A 8 -25.38 16.68 -21.29
C ARG A 8 -24.60 16.40 -22.57
N ILE A 9 -24.68 17.35 -23.50
CA ILE A 9 -23.94 17.28 -24.77
C ILE A 9 -22.45 17.46 -24.47
N ALA A 10 -21.62 16.55 -24.95
CA ALA A 10 -20.17 16.68 -24.85
C ALA A 10 -19.68 17.81 -25.78
N PRO A 11 -18.71 18.64 -25.34
CA PRO A 11 -18.10 19.63 -26.20
C PRO A 11 -17.38 18.97 -27.39
N PRO A 12 -17.22 19.67 -28.52
CA PRO A 12 -16.43 19.16 -29.64
C PRO A 12 -14.99 18.96 -29.19
N LEU A 13 -14.56 17.70 -29.13
CA LEU A 13 -13.22 17.29 -28.70
C LEU A 13 -12.55 16.51 -29.83
N PRO A 14 -11.23 16.68 -30.05
CA PRO A 14 -10.48 15.91 -31.03
C PRO A 14 -10.15 14.50 -30.53
N CYS A 15 -11.09 13.84 -29.84
CA CYS A 15 -10.92 12.48 -29.33
C CYS A 15 -12.28 11.79 -29.17
N GLU A 16 -12.27 10.47 -29.09
CA GLU A 16 -13.48 9.68 -28.82
C GLU A 16 -14.15 10.11 -27.50
N VAL A 17 -15.47 10.27 -27.56
CA VAL A 17 -16.32 10.63 -26.42
C VAL A 17 -17.16 9.42 -26.04
N ALA A 18 -17.03 8.99 -24.78
CA ALA A 18 -17.91 8.00 -24.17
C ALA A 18 -18.94 8.72 -23.28
N GLN A 19 -20.23 8.58 -23.60
CA GLN A 19 -21.30 9.05 -22.73
C GLN A 19 -21.71 7.97 -21.71
N VAL A 20 -21.82 8.34 -20.44
CA VAL A 20 -22.09 7.41 -19.34
C VAL A 20 -23.36 7.75 -18.57
N ARG A 21 -24.13 6.72 -18.24
CA ARG A 21 -25.32 6.78 -17.36
C ARG A 21 -24.90 6.88 -15.90
N VAL A 22 -24.51 8.07 -15.46
CA VAL A 22 -24.05 8.29 -14.08
C VAL A 22 -25.10 7.84 -13.04
N LYS A 23 -26.39 8.07 -13.31
CA LYS A 23 -27.51 7.64 -12.46
C LYS A 23 -27.61 6.13 -12.27
N ASP A 24 -27.11 5.34 -13.23
CA ASP A 24 -27.13 3.88 -13.21
C ASP A 24 -25.78 3.30 -12.74
N MET A 25 -24.79 4.15 -12.41
CA MET A 25 -23.49 3.70 -11.90
C MET A 25 -23.60 3.30 -10.43
N ARG A 26 -22.93 2.20 -10.08
CA ARG A 26 -22.81 1.72 -8.70
C ARG A 26 -21.34 1.73 -8.28
N LEU A 27 -21.07 2.29 -7.11
CA LEU A 27 -19.77 2.17 -6.46
C LEU A 27 -19.63 0.75 -5.88
N VAL A 28 -18.60 0.03 -6.32
CA VAL A 28 -18.32 -1.35 -5.88
C VAL A 28 -16.91 -1.37 -5.29
N ARG A 29 -16.78 -1.88 -4.05
CA ARG A 29 -15.52 -1.96 -3.29
C ARG A 29 -14.77 -0.60 -3.22
N PRO A 30 -15.38 0.46 -2.67
CA PRO A 30 -14.67 1.73 -2.48
C PRO A 30 -13.45 1.53 -1.57
N ARG A 31 -12.33 2.13 -1.96
CA ARG A 31 -11.04 2.05 -1.25
C ARG A 31 -10.46 3.43 -1.02
N GLN A 32 -9.80 3.62 0.11
CA GLN A 32 -9.05 4.83 0.41
C GLN A 32 -7.78 4.87 -0.43
N TRP A 33 -7.86 5.55 -1.58
CA TRP A 33 -6.76 5.65 -2.54
C TRP A 33 -5.76 6.76 -2.18
N GLY A 34 -6.24 8.00 -2.06
CA GLY A 34 -5.37 9.18 -1.98
C GLY A 34 -4.38 9.14 -0.82
N ALA A 35 -4.82 8.75 0.37
CA ALA A 35 -3.93 8.64 1.53
C ALA A 35 -2.90 7.50 1.38
N CYS A 36 -3.31 6.34 0.82
CA CYS A 36 -2.39 5.23 0.58
C CYS A 36 -1.33 5.60 -0.45
N TRP A 37 -1.74 6.22 -1.57
CA TRP A 37 -0.83 6.71 -2.60
C TRP A 37 0.15 7.74 -2.02
N LEU A 38 -0.33 8.76 -1.31
CA LEU A 38 0.52 9.80 -0.73
C LEU A 38 1.53 9.22 0.28
N ALA A 39 1.12 8.22 1.07
CA ALA A 39 2.03 7.57 2.00
C ALA A 39 3.12 6.74 1.29
N LEU A 40 2.82 6.15 0.12
CA LEU A 40 3.82 5.50 -0.72
C LEU A 40 4.74 6.51 -1.40
N GLU A 41 4.23 7.65 -1.86
CA GLU A 41 5.09 8.75 -2.37
C GLU A 41 6.05 9.23 -1.29
N LEU A 42 5.59 9.39 -0.04
CA LEU A 42 6.46 9.74 1.09
C LEU A 42 7.53 8.66 1.33
N TRP A 43 7.16 7.38 1.24
CA TRP A 43 8.11 6.27 1.35
C TRP A 43 9.23 6.37 0.31
N GLU A 44 8.87 6.62 -0.95
CA GLU A 44 9.83 6.79 -2.05
C GLU A 44 10.71 8.04 -1.84
N HIS A 45 10.14 9.16 -1.42
CA HIS A 45 10.90 10.39 -1.13
C HIS A 45 11.92 10.23 0.00
N LEU A 46 11.63 9.34 0.97
CA LEU A 46 12.55 8.99 2.05
C LEU A 46 13.60 7.94 1.63
N ASP A 47 13.56 7.45 0.39
CA ASP A 47 14.44 6.41 -0.15
C ASP A 47 14.53 5.16 0.74
N LEU A 48 13.40 4.80 1.37
CA LEU A 48 13.36 3.69 2.33
C LEU A 48 13.58 2.33 1.65
N ASP A 49 13.28 2.23 0.34
CA ASP A 49 13.57 1.05 -0.45
C ASP A 49 15.07 0.74 -0.51
N ARG A 50 15.94 1.75 -0.58
CA ARG A 50 17.39 1.53 -0.56
C ARG A 50 17.86 0.81 0.71
N PHE A 51 17.22 1.07 1.85
CA PHE A 51 17.52 0.38 3.08
C PHE A 51 16.85 -1.00 3.15
N TRP A 52 15.57 -1.09 2.84
CA TRP A 52 14.78 -2.30 3.11
C TRP A 52 14.80 -3.35 2.00
N ALA A 53 14.87 -2.97 0.72
CA ALA A 53 14.85 -3.92 -0.39
C ALA A 53 15.93 -5.02 -0.31
N PRO A 54 17.21 -4.74 -0.01
CA PRO A 54 18.23 -5.80 0.13
C PRO A 54 18.05 -6.65 1.39
N ARG A 55 17.28 -6.19 2.38
CA ARG A 55 17.07 -6.85 3.67
C ARG A 55 15.79 -7.69 3.70
N LEU A 56 14.79 -7.31 2.91
CA LEU A 56 13.48 -7.94 2.83
C LEU A 56 13.27 -8.59 1.46
N MET A 57 14.20 -9.46 1.08
CA MET A 57 14.13 -10.23 -0.16
C MET A 57 12.90 -11.14 -0.18
N PRO A 58 12.24 -11.36 -1.33
CA PRO A 58 11.07 -12.23 -1.41
C PRO A 58 11.30 -13.62 -0.82
N SER A 59 10.28 -14.18 -0.18
CA SER A 59 10.34 -15.56 0.34
C SER A 59 10.32 -16.59 -0.80
N ARG A 60 10.69 -17.84 -0.48
CA ARG A 60 10.56 -18.98 -1.43
C ARG A 60 9.13 -19.22 -1.89
N GLU A 61 8.15 -18.84 -1.07
CA GLU A 61 6.71 -18.95 -1.36
C GLU A 61 6.19 -17.73 -2.14
N GLY A 62 7.06 -16.77 -2.49
CA GLY A 62 6.74 -15.59 -3.28
C GLY A 62 6.25 -14.38 -2.45
N THR A 63 6.30 -14.45 -1.12
CA THR A 63 5.91 -13.30 -0.27
C THR A 63 6.89 -12.14 -0.47
N ARG A 64 6.39 -11.01 -0.98
CA ARG A 64 7.16 -9.76 -1.11
C ARG A 64 7.17 -9.02 0.23
N TRP A 65 8.13 -9.32 1.11
CA TRP A 65 8.20 -8.75 2.46
C TRP A 65 8.26 -7.21 2.48
N LEU A 66 8.92 -6.59 1.49
CA LEU A 66 8.93 -5.14 1.34
C LEU A 66 7.52 -4.55 1.21
N ASN A 67 6.62 -5.22 0.48
CA ASN A 67 5.24 -4.77 0.33
C ASN A 67 4.42 -4.96 1.61
N VAL A 68 4.68 -6.04 2.35
CA VAL A 68 4.09 -6.25 3.67
C VAL A 68 4.51 -5.11 4.60
N LEU A 69 5.79 -4.74 4.60
CA LEU A 69 6.31 -3.61 5.37
C LEU A 69 5.70 -2.27 4.95
N LYS A 70 5.65 -1.97 3.64
CA LYS A 70 4.98 -0.77 3.10
C LYS A 70 3.54 -0.71 3.61
N THR A 71 2.80 -1.83 3.56
CA THR A 71 1.43 -1.92 4.07
C THR A 71 1.32 -1.64 5.57
N LEU A 72 2.21 -2.22 6.38
CA LEU A 72 2.25 -1.97 7.83
C LEU A 72 2.54 -0.50 8.15
N VAL A 73 3.52 0.12 7.49
CA VAL A 73 3.86 1.53 7.72
C VAL A 73 2.74 2.46 7.28
N VAL A 74 2.18 2.23 6.09
CA VAL A 74 1.05 3.03 5.59
C VAL A 74 -0.16 2.91 6.52
N TYR A 75 -0.47 1.71 7.01
CA TYR A 75 -1.53 1.51 8.00
C TYR A 75 -1.28 2.33 9.27
N ARG A 76 -0.04 2.30 9.78
CA ARG A 76 0.37 3.05 10.98
C ARG A 76 0.29 4.56 10.81
N LEU A 77 0.52 5.07 9.60
CA LEU A 77 0.43 6.51 9.29
C LEU A 77 -1.00 7.00 9.15
N ILE A 78 -1.90 6.18 8.58
CA ILE A 78 -3.23 6.62 8.17
C ILE A 78 -4.30 6.33 9.24
N ASP A 79 -4.31 5.13 9.80
CA ASP A 79 -5.39 4.66 10.67
C ASP A 79 -4.82 3.66 11.70
N PRO A 80 -3.94 4.11 12.60
CA PRO A 80 -3.19 3.23 13.48
C PRO A 80 -4.11 2.36 14.33
N GLY A 81 -3.85 1.06 14.33
CA GLY A 81 -4.56 0.07 15.13
C GLY A 81 -3.79 -1.24 15.21
N SER A 82 -4.47 -2.32 15.57
CA SER A 82 -3.86 -3.64 15.64
C SER A 82 -3.70 -4.27 14.25
N GLU A 83 -2.69 -5.13 14.09
CA GLU A 83 -2.48 -5.96 12.90
C GLU A 83 -3.71 -6.83 12.61
N TRP A 84 -4.47 -7.19 13.66
CA TRP A 84 -5.74 -7.87 13.51
C TRP A 84 -6.81 -7.02 12.81
N ARG A 85 -6.93 -5.73 13.15
CA ARG A 85 -7.82 -4.78 12.47
C ARG A 85 -7.33 -4.49 11.05
N LEU A 86 -6.01 -4.42 10.84
CA LEU A 86 -5.41 -4.33 9.51
C LEU A 86 -5.93 -5.47 8.61
N HIS A 87 -5.68 -6.70 9.04
CA HIS A 87 -6.05 -7.92 8.35
C HIS A 87 -7.56 -8.06 8.09
N ARG A 88 -8.39 -7.81 9.12
CA ARG A 88 -9.84 -8.11 9.07
C ARG A 88 -10.69 -7.02 8.41
N GLN A 89 -10.21 -5.78 8.36
CA GLN A 89 -11.06 -4.64 8.02
C GLN A 89 -10.36 -3.62 7.14
N TRP A 90 -9.18 -3.16 7.53
CA TRP A 90 -8.58 -2.00 6.89
C TRP A 90 -8.03 -2.33 5.50
N PHE A 91 -7.37 -3.47 5.31
CA PHE A 91 -6.76 -3.82 4.03
C PHE A 91 -7.77 -3.82 2.87
N ASP A 92 -8.93 -4.44 3.07
CA ASP A 92 -9.99 -4.52 2.05
C ASP A 92 -10.55 -3.14 1.63
N ARG A 93 -10.50 -2.18 2.55
CA ARG A 93 -10.94 -0.78 2.37
C ARG A 93 -9.80 0.15 1.98
N SER A 94 -8.57 -0.35 1.88
CA SER A 94 -7.39 0.41 1.45
C SER A 94 -7.08 0.11 -0.01
N ALA A 95 -6.39 1.03 -0.68
CA ALA A 95 -5.87 0.79 -2.03
C ALA A 95 -4.52 0.04 -2.03
N MET A 96 -4.04 -0.47 -0.88
CA MET A 96 -2.70 -1.05 -0.79
C MET A 96 -2.50 -2.23 -1.73
N GLY A 97 -3.50 -3.12 -1.86
CA GLY A 97 -3.43 -4.22 -2.83
C GLY A 97 -3.34 -3.74 -4.28
N ASP A 98 -4.07 -2.69 -4.64
CA ASP A 98 -4.06 -2.15 -6.00
C ASP A 98 -2.75 -1.41 -6.31
N LEU A 99 -2.25 -0.63 -5.36
CA LEU A 99 -1.03 0.18 -5.51
C LEU A 99 0.26 -0.65 -5.52
N LEU A 100 0.27 -1.78 -4.80
CA LEU A 100 1.45 -2.65 -4.67
C LEU A 100 1.43 -3.86 -5.61
N ASP A 101 0.34 -4.03 -6.36
CA ASP A 101 0.02 -5.21 -7.17
C ASP A 101 0.08 -6.49 -6.31
N GLU A 102 -0.75 -6.52 -5.27
CA GLU A 102 -0.80 -7.58 -4.25
C GLU A 102 -2.23 -7.99 -3.92
N ASP A 103 -2.37 -9.23 -3.44
CA ASP A 103 -3.63 -9.75 -2.92
C ASP A 103 -3.66 -9.77 -1.38
N VAL A 104 -4.77 -10.27 -0.82
CA VAL A 104 -4.98 -10.31 0.64
C VAL A 104 -3.93 -11.12 1.41
N ARG A 105 -3.12 -11.98 0.76
CA ARG A 105 -2.08 -12.78 1.41
C ARG A 105 -1.05 -11.92 2.13
N ILE A 106 -0.72 -10.73 1.60
CA ILE A 106 0.23 -9.83 2.26
C ILE A 106 -0.29 -9.26 3.58
N ALA A 107 -1.62 -9.25 3.78
CA ALA A 107 -2.27 -8.73 4.97
C ALA A 107 -2.71 -9.81 5.96
N GLN A 108 -2.41 -11.10 5.70
CA GLN A 108 -2.72 -12.17 6.65
C GLN A 108 -1.97 -11.97 7.96
N ALA A 109 -2.64 -12.22 9.10
CA ALA A 109 -2.06 -11.96 10.42
C ALA A 109 -0.68 -12.61 10.63
N ASN A 110 -0.51 -13.88 10.22
CA ASN A 110 0.79 -14.58 10.26
C ASN A 110 1.86 -13.89 9.39
N THR A 111 1.50 -13.43 8.19
CA THR A 111 2.39 -12.67 7.29
C THR A 111 2.81 -11.36 7.93
N LEU A 112 1.87 -10.61 8.52
CA LEU A 112 2.16 -9.34 9.20
C LEU A 112 3.13 -9.53 10.36
N TYR A 113 2.88 -10.50 11.25
CA TYR A 113 3.76 -10.78 12.39
C TYR A 113 5.15 -11.26 11.95
N ARG A 114 5.23 -12.16 10.97
CA ARG A 114 6.52 -12.59 10.41
C ARG A 114 7.31 -11.43 9.81
N CYS A 115 6.63 -10.50 9.13
CA CYS A 115 7.29 -9.31 8.62
C CYS A 115 7.88 -8.47 9.76
N LEU A 116 7.15 -8.29 10.87
CA LEU A 116 7.64 -7.56 12.05
C LEU A 116 8.85 -8.25 12.68
N ASP A 117 8.86 -9.58 12.75
CA ASP A 117 9.99 -10.36 13.26
C ASP A 117 11.26 -10.09 12.44
N LEU A 118 11.16 -10.02 11.10
CA LEU A 118 12.28 -9.70 10.22
C LEU A 118 12.86 -8.30 10.50
N LEU A 119 12.06 -7.33 10.97
CA LEU A 119 12.53 -5.98 11.25
C LEU A 119 13.42 -5.92 12.49
N ILE A 120 13.24 -6.84 13.44
CA ILE A 120 13.95 -6.85 14.73
C ILE A 120 15.47 -6.92 14.49
N GLU A 121 15.90 -7.75 13.54
CA GLU A 121 17.32 -7.93 13.18
C GLU A 121 17.97 -6.65 12.64
N HIS A 122 17.16 -5.71 12.11
CA HIS A 122 17.64 -4.51 11.44
C HIS A 122 17.44 -3.22 12.24
N LYS A 123 16.83 -3.31 13.43
CA LYS A 123 16.49 -2.15 14.27
C LYS A 123 17.70 -1.23 14.56
N GLN A 124 18.84 -1.82 14.92
CA GLN A 124 20.05 -1.03 15.22
C GLN A 124 20.59 -0.32 13.98
N ALA A 125 20.65 -1.03 12.85
CA ALA A 125 21.12 -0.49 11.58
C ALA A 125 20.21 0.65 11.08
N LEU A 126 18.89 0.53 11.27
CA LEU A 126 17.91 1.55 10.90
C LEU A 126 18.08 2.84 11.73
N LEU A 127 18.31 2.70 13.05
CA LEU A 127 18.41 3.84 13.96
C LEU A 127 19.82 4.46 14.02
N GLY A 128 20.78 3.92 13.26
CA GLY A 128 22.18 4.38 13.29
C GLY A 128 22.87 4.13 14.63
N VAL A 129 22.31 3.29 15.50
CA VAL A 129 22.89 2.96 16.80
C VAL A 129 23.90 1.84 16.61
N SER A 130 25.15 2.20 16.36
CA SER A 130 26.26 1.26 16.39
C SER A 130 26.35 0.64 17.78
N SER A 131 26.33 -0.70 17.86
CA SER A 131 26.66 -1.41 19.09
C SER A 131 28.04 -0.92 19.54
N PHE A 132 28.10 -0.15 20.62
CA PHE A 132 29.35 0.16 21.29
C PHE A 132 29.95 -1.19 21.71
N ARG A 133 30.93 -1.69 20.94
CA ARG A 133 31.70 -2.87 21.31
C ARG A 133 32.39 -2.51 22.62
N ARG A 134 31.94 -3.12 23.73
CA ARG A 134 32.77 -3.21 24.93
C ARG A 134 33.95 -4.10 24.55
N ASN A 135 35.12 -3.49 24.37
CA ASN A 135 36.39 -4.17 24.64
C ASN A 135 36.52 -4.30 26.16
#